data_AF-A0A9D6X978-F1
#
_entry.id   AF-A0A9D6X978-F1
#
_cell.length_a   1.000
_cell.length_b   1.000
_cell.length_c   1.000
_cell.angle_alpha   90.00
_cell.angle_beta   90.00
_cell.angle_gamma   90.00
#
_symmetry.space_group_name_H-M   'P 1'
#
loop_
_entity.id
_entity.type
_entity.pdbx_description
1 polymer ?
#
loop_
_entity_poly.entity_id
_entity_poly.type
_entity_poly.pdbx_seq_one_letter_code
_entity_poly.pdbx_strand_id
1 'polypeptide(L)'
;MNTSEAAVMDAPRTGNADPAPALFIATTLDSWETDKPRYFARDVGVCGVRFRRLDPEYYAWLRHKMECARKAAQSGRLPALAFDELRTRFNEIHAWAMKHLGEASLLAAVKSLDPKDYAPPENGSFYPVSEDSTFTRRSAHIQREPAAPPYMFPKDGDWPNHHLVPPSAVAKVDAVRDRALSLGWSEARLYRNRGRFRFPLGEDYGLVCFLEENQRIGEVTRRYIEIIGPPPRKNVLRFHNPDVDQPWLKKSEAKQ
;
A
#
# COMPACT_ATOMS: atom_id res chain seq x y z
N MET A 1 64.45 -0.20 -27.42
CA MET A 1 63.42 -1.25 -27.62
C MET A 1 63.44 -2.16 -26.39
N ASN A 2 62.24 -2.45 -25.90
CA ASN A 2 61.86 -3.44 -24.87
C ASN A 2 62.04 -3.10 -23.38
N THR A 3 61.10 -2.27 -22.92
CA THR A 3 60.18 -2.45 -21.78
C THR A 3 60.21 -3.81 -21.08
N SER A 4 60.51 -3.81 -19.78
CA SER A 4 60.17 -4.91 -18.85
C SER A 4 58.84 -4.60 -18.18
N GLU A 5 57.89 -5.48 -18.44
CA GLU A 5 56.48 -5.43 -18.09
C GLU A 5 56.27 -5.79 -16.61
N ALA A 6 55.65 -4.88 -15.87
CA ALA A 6 55.31 -5.07 -14.47
C ALA A 6 54.17 -6.08 -14.33
N ALA A 7 54.37 -7.07 -13.47
CA ALA A 7 53.37 -8.05 -13.06
C ALA A 7 52.16 -7.34 -12.46
N VAL A 8 51.04 -7.37 -13.18
CA VAL A 8 49.74 -6.90 -12.69
C VAL A 8 49.17 -8.01 -11.82
N MET A 9 49.17 -7.76 -10.52
CA MET A 9 48.47 -8.56 -9.51
C MET A 9 46.98 -8.57 -9.84
N ASP A 10 46.47 -9.73 -10.25
CA ASP A 10 45.06 -10.02 -10.47
C ASP A 10 44.36 -10.02 -9.11
N ALA A 11 43.84 -8.84 -8.72
CA ALA A 11 42.89 -8.74 -7.63
C ALA A 11 41.60 -9.45 -8.07
N PRO A 12 41.01 -10.35 -7.26
CA PRO A 12 39.80 -11.03 -7.66
C PRO A 12 38.73 -9.97 -7.90
N ARG A 13 38.31 -9.86 -9.17
CA ARG A 13 37.06 -9.17 -9.54
C ARG A 13 36.00 -9.74 -8.62
N THR A 14 35.54 -8.94 -7.68
CA THR A 14 34.34 -9.20 -6.89
C THR A 14 33.19 -9.27 -7.88
N GLY A 15 32.98 -10.48 -8.40
CA GLY A 15 31.87 -10.81 -9.27
C GLY A 15 30.59 -10.37 -8.57
N ASN A 16 29.74 -9.69 -9.34
CA ASN A 16 28.36 -9.37 -8.99
C ASN A 16 27.71 -10.59 -8.30
N ALA A 17 27.74 -10.63 -6.98
CA ALA A 17 26.80 -11.45 -6.23
C ALA A 17 25.43 -10.85 -6.57
N ASP A 18 24.55 -11.66 -7.17
CA ASP A 18 23.16 -11.25 -7.33
C ASP A 18 22.68 -10.74 -5.98
N PRO A 19 22.13 -9.51 -5.91
CA PRO A 19 21.78 -8.92 -4.64
C PRO A 19 20.78 -9.84 -3.93
N ALA A 20 21.09 -10.20 -2.68
CA ALA A 20 20.25 -11.10 -1.90
C ALA A 20 18.79 -10.60 -1.92
N PRO A 21 17.81 -11.51 -2.04
CA PRO A 21 16.41 -11.12 -2.11
C PRO A 21 16.02 -10.31 -0.86
N ALA A 22 15.16 -9.32 -1.03
CA ALA A 22 14.62 -8.54 0.07
C ALA A 22 13.11 -8.60 0.11
N LEU A 23 12.59 -8.77 1.32
CA LEU A 23 11.17 -8.75 1.61
C LEU A 23 10.75 -7.35 2.06
N PHE A 24 9.68 -6.82 1.48
CA PHE A 24 9.06 -5.55 1.84
C PHE A 24 7.73 -5.83 2.53
N ILE A 25 7.50 -5.23 3.71
CA ILE A 25 6.36 -5.55 4.58
C ILE A 25 5.64 -4.28 5.02
N ALA A 26 4.33 -4.27 4.84
CA ALA A 26 3.45 -3.25 5.38
C ALA A 26 3.07 -3.54 6.84
N THR A 27 2.56 -2.53 7.55
CA THR A 27 2.07 -2.71 8.94
C THR A 27 0.84 -3.63 9.03
N THR A 28 0.15 -3.87 7.91
CA THR A 28 -0.95 -4.85 7.75
C THR A 28 -0.46 -6.29 7.58
N LEU A 29 0.86 -6.51 7.59
CA LEU A 29 1.54 -7.76 7.25
C LEU A 29 1.35 -8.22 5.79
N ASP A 30 0.85 -7.35 4.93
CA ASP A 30 0.93 -7.56 3.49
C ASP A 30 2.41 -7.44 3.07
N SER A 31 2.91 -8.38 2.26
CA SER A 31 4.34 -8.43 1.91
C SER A 31 4.59 -8.81 0.46
N TRP A 32 5.72 -8.39 -0.09
CA TRP A 32 6.19 -8.78 -1.41
C TRP A 32 7.73 -8.85 -1.44
N GLU A 33 8.27 -9.72 -2.28
CA GLU A 33 9.71 -9.96 -2.40
C GLU A 33 10.28 -9.38 -3.71
N THR A 34 11.54 -8.96 -3.68
CA THR A 34 12.28 -8.55 -4.87
C THR A 34 13.71 -9.07 -4.87
N ASP A 35 14.15 -9.48 -6.06
CA ASP A 35 15.52 -9.83 -6.41
C ASP A 35 16.40 -8.60 -6.67
N LYS A 36 15.83 -7.38 -6.68
CA LYS A 36 16.57 -6.15 -6.98
C LYS A 36 16.32 -5.05 -5.95
N PRO A 37 16.65 -5.29 -4.66
CA PRO A 37 16.38 -4.35 -3.57
C PRO A 37 17.02 -2.97 -3.75
N ARG A 38 18.11 -2.87 -4.52
CA ARG A 38 18.83 -1.61 -4.79
C ARG A 38 18.00 -0.56 -5.55
N TYR A 39 16.94 -0.95 -6.25
CA TYR A 39 16.05 0.00 -6.92
C TYR A 39 14.99 0.59 -5.99
N PHE A 40 14.88 0.07 -4.77
CA PHE A 40 13.86 0.45 -3.80
C PHE A 40 14.52 1.07 -2.57
N ALA A 41 13.94 2.16 -2.08
CA ALA A 41 14.34 2.76 -0.81
C ALA A 41 14.00 1.81 0.36
N ARG A 42 14.47 2.12 1.58
CA ARG A 42 14.10 1.35 2.79
C ARG A 42 12.58 1.32 2.98
N ASP A 43 11.90 2.42 2.69
CA ASP A 43 10.44 2.53 2.71
C ASP A 43 9.92 2.87 1.31
N VAL A 44 8.89 2.16 0.87
CA VAL A 44 8.27 2.32 -0.45
C VAL A 44 6.76 2.39 -0.33
N GLY A 45 6.17 3.40 -0.98
CA GLY A 45 4.72 3.52 -1.11
C GLY A 45 4.24 2.81 -2.37
N VAL A 46 3.36 1.81 -2.22
CA VAL A 46 2.72 1.12 -3.33
C VAL A 46 1.22 1.16 -3.09
N CYS A 47 0.46 1.78 -4.00
CA CYS A 47 -1.01 1.88 -3.92
C CYS A 47 -1.52 2.42 -2.56
N GLY A 48 -0.88 3.47 -2.03
CA GLY A 48 -1.26 4.07 -0.74
C GLY A 48 -0.85 3.27 0.50
N VAL A 49 -0.22 2.10 0.33
CA VAL A 49 0.32 1.29 1.42
C VAL A 49 1.84 1.48 1.49
N ARG A 50 2.36 1.81 2.66
CA ARG A 50 3.81 1.92 2.88
C ARG A 50 4.37 0.57 3.32
N PHE A 51 5.28 0.04 2.52
CA PHE A 51 6.07 -1.13 2.83
C PHE A 51 7.45 -0.70 3.28
N ARG A 52 7.99 -1.35 4.31
CA ARG A 52 9.38 -1.20 4.73
C ARG A 52 10.14 -2.48 4.45
N ARG A 53 11.35 -2.34 3.94
CA ARG A 53 12.29 -3.45 3.74
C ARG A 53 12.54 -4.11 5.09
N LEU A 54 12.39 -5.44 5.13
CA LEU A 54 12.59 -6.19 6.35
C LEU A 54 14.06 -6.16 6.76
N ASP A 55 14.27 -5.67 7.97
CA ASP A 55 15.54 -5.73 8.70
C ASP A 55 15.27 -6.27 10.11
N PRO A 56 16.31 -6.66 10.87
CA PRO A 56 16.13 -7.25 12.19
C PRO A 56 15.37 -6.36 13.18
N GLU A 57 15.55 -5.03 13.12
CA GLU A 57 14.84 -4.06 13.97
C GLU A 57 13.35 -4.01 13.64
N TYR A 58 13.01 -3.91 12.35
CA TYR A 58 11.63 -3.89 11.91
C TYR A 58 10.92 -5.21 12.24
N TYR A 59 11.60 -6.34 12.09
CA TYR A 59 11.10 -7.64 12.52
C TYR A 59 10.78 -7.66 14.03
N ALA A 60 11.70 -7.17 14.86
CA ALA A 60 11.51 -7.12 16.31
C ALA A 60 10.28 -6.27 16.69
N TRP A 61 10.09 -5.14 16.01
CA TRP A 61 8.90 -4.31 16.17
C TRP A 61 7.60 -5.02 15.74
N LEU A 62 7.59 -5.69 14.59
CA LEU A 62 6.44 -6.47 14.12
C LEU A 62 6.09 -7.60 15.12
N ARG A 63 7.09 -8.28 15.67
CA ARG A 63 6.90 -9.30 16.71
C ARG A 63 6.25 -8.71 17.97
N HIS A 64 6.68 -7.52 18.40
CA HIS A 64 6.05 -6.83 19.51
C HIS A 64 4.57 -6.48 19.22
N LYS A 65 4.26 -6.02 18.00
CA LYS A 65 2.87 -5.76 17.59
C LYS A 65 2.01 -7.03 17.58
N MET A 66 2.55 -8.15 17.13
CA MET A 66 1.86 -9.45 17.20
C MET A 66 1.57 -9.87 18.64
N GLU A 67 2.49 -9.62 19.58
CA GLU A 67 2.27 -9.88 21.00
C GLU A 67 1.15 -8.98 21.59
N CYS A 68 1.09 -7.71 21.18
CA CYS A 68 -0.04 -6.83 21.52
C CYS A 68 -1.37 -7.35 20.93
N ALA A 69 -1.38 -7.79 19.68
CA ALA A 69 -2.56 -8.36 19.02
C ALA A 69 -3.03 -9.65 19.71
N ARG A 70 -2.09 -10.51 20.14
CA ARG A 70 -2.38 -11.71 20.92
C ARG A 70 -3.09 -11.38 22.24
N LYS A 71 -2.58 -10.40 22.99
CA LYS A 71 -3.21 -9.92 24.22
C LYS A 71 -4.59 -9.29 23.97
N ALA A 72 -4.76 -8.59 22.84
CA ALA A 72 -6.05 -8.05 22.44
C ALA A 72 -7.07 -9.17 22.13
N ALA A 73 -6.65 -10.23 21.44
CA ALA A 73 -7.49 -11.40 21.18
C ALA A 73 -7.89 -12.13 22.45
N GLN A 74 -6.94 -12.35 23.37
CA GLN A 74 -7.21 -12.98 24.68
C GLN A 74 -8.16 -12.17 25.56
N SER A 75 -8.18 -10.84 25.40
CA SER A 75 -9.11 -9.96 26.11
C SER A 75 -10.41 -9.69 25.34
N GLY A 76 -10.65 -10.37 24.22
CA GLY A 76 -11.86 -10.22 23.38
C GLY A 76 -11.94 -8.92 22.60
N ARG A 77 -10.90 -8.07 22.63
CA ARG A 77 -10.84 -6.79 21.87
C ARG A 77 -10.51 -6.98 20.39
N LEU A 78 -10.06 -8.16 20.01
CA LEU A 78 -9.80 -8.56 18.64
C LEU A 78 -10.49 -9.91 18.39
N PRO A 79 -11.32 -10.06 17.33
CA PRO A 79 -11.90 -11.35 17.00
C PRO A 79 -10.82 -12.42 16.78
N ALA A 80 -11.04 -13.63 17.31
CA ALA A 80 -10.06 -14.72 17.21
C ALA A 80 -9.69 -15.03 15.74
N LEU A 81 -10.68 -15.04 14.85
CA LEU A 81 -10.47 -15.24 13.41
C LEU A 81 -9.53 -14.20 12.80
N ALA A 82 -9.72 -12.92 13.15
CA ALA A 82 -8.85 -11.84 12.68
C ALA A 82 -7.41 -11.96 13.21
N PHE A 83 -7.24 -12.46 14.44
CA PHE A 83 -5.92 -12.75 14.99
C PHE A 83 -5.25 -13.93 14.27
N ASP A 84 -5.99 -14.98 13.93
CA ASP A 84 -5.45 -16.13 13.19
C ASP A 84 -4.98 -15.75 11.79
N GLU A 85 -5.71 -14.88 11.07
CA GLU A 85 -5.25 -14.35 9.79
C GLU A 85 -3.93 -13.58 9.92
N LEU A 86 -3.81 -12.70 10.93
CA LEU A 86 -2.57 -11.97 11.21
C LEU A 86 -1.42 -12.93 11.55
N ARG A 87 -1.71 -13.97 12.34
CA ARG A 87 -0.72 -15.00 12.72
C ARG A 87 -0.21 -15.76 11.50
N THR A 88 -1.09 -16.14 10.58
CA THR A 88 -0.71 -16.81 9.33
C THR A 88 0.24 -15.96 8.51
N ARG A 89 -0.11 -14.68 8.25
CA ARG A 89 0.76 -13.76 7.50
C ARG A 89 2.10 -13.51 8.20
N PHE A 90 2.08 -13.36 9.53
CA PHE A 90 3.31 -13.20 10.29
C PHE A 90 4.22 -14.43 10.23
N ASN A 91 3.66 -15.64 10.20
CA ASN A 91 4.45 -16.87 10.14
C ASN A 91 5.22 -16.99 8.82
N GLU A 92 4.63 -16.54 7.71
CA GLU A 92 5.32 -16.47 6.41
C GLU A 92 6.51 -15.50 6.47
N ILE A 93 6.28 -14.30 7.03
CA ILE A 93 7.34 -13.30 7.27
C ILE A 93 8.42 -13.85 8.19
N HIS A 94 8.04 -14.56 9.26
CA HIS A 94 8.98 -15.15 10.22
C HIS A 94 9.86 -16.21 9.57
N ALA A 95 9.27 -17.12 8.78
CA ALA A 95 10.02 -18.13 8.04
C ALA A 95 11.02 -17.50 7.07
N TRP A 96 10.63 -16.43 6.38
CA TRP A 96 11.52 -15.69 5.50
C TRP A 96 12.66 -15.02 6.29
N ALA A 97 12.34 -14.36 7.41
CA ALA A 97 13.31 -13.68 8.26
C ALA A 97 14.36 -14.65 8.82
N MET A 98 13.94 -15.83 9.28
CA MET A 98 14.84 -16.89 9.78
C MET A 98 15.80 -17.36 8.68
N LYS A 99 15.30 -17.52 7.45
CA LYS A 99 16.09 -17.97 6.30
C LYS A 99 17.12 -16.93 5.83
N HIS A 100 16.78 -15.65 5.81
CA HIS A 100 17.60 -14.62 5.16
C HIS A 100 18.35 -13.67 6.11
N LEU A 101 17.81 -13.41 7.31
CA LEU A 101 18.44 -12.52 8.31
C LEU A 101 19.19 -13.29 9.40
N GLY A 102 18.83 -14.57 9.59
CA GLY A 102 19.44 -15.48 10.55
C GLY A 102 18.92 -15.26 11.98
N GLU A 103 18.77 -16.37 12.71
CA GLU A 103 18.18 -16.39 14.05
C GLU A 103 18.91 -15.48 15.06
N ALA A 104 20.25 -15.52 15.06
CA ALA A 104 21.07 -14.77 16.01
C ALA A 104 20.83 -13.24 15.89
N SER A 105 20.78 -12.72 14.66
CA SER A 105 20.52 -11.31 14.37
C SER A 105 19.12 -10.88 14.82
N LEU A 106 18.12 -11.72 14.56
CA LEU A 106 16.74 -11.44 14.98
C LEU A 106 16.59 -11.45 16.50
N LEU A 107 17.20 -12.42 17.19
CA LEU A 107 17.18 -12.49 18.65
C LEU A 107 17.90 -11.30 19.29
N ALA A 108 19.04 -10.88 18.72
CA ALA A 108 19.75 -9.68 19.18
C ALA A 108 18.86 -8.44 19.08
N ALA A 109 18.23 -8.23 17.92
CA ALA A 109 17.34 -7.09 17.69
C ALA A 109 16.12 -7.10 18.63
N VAL A 110 15.50 -8.27 18.87
CA VAL A 110 14.39 -8.37 19.82
C VAL A 110 14.80 -8.02 21.25
N LYS A 111 16.04 -8.34 21.66
CA LYS A 111 16.54 -8.04 23.00
C LYS A 111 16.93 -6.57 23.16
N SER A 112 17.45 -5.94 22.12
CA SER A 112 18.00 -4.58 22.18
C SER A 112 16.97 -3.50 21.85
N LEU A 113 15.96 -3.80 21.04
CA LEU A 113 15.00 -2.81 20.56
C LEU A 113 14.00 -2.43 21.65
N ASP A 114 13.84 -1.13 21.93
CA ASP A 114 12.64 -0.62 22.60
C ASP A 114 11.55 -0.38 21.54
N PRO A 115 10.44 -1.16 21.54
CA PRO A 115 9.39 -1.01 20.55
C PRO A 115 8.63 0.33 20.61
N LYS A 116 8.74 1.08 21.72
CA LYS A 116 8.09 2.40 21.88
C LYS A 116 8.87 3.52 21.20
N ASP A 117 10.19 3.38 21.14
CA ASP A 117 11.10 4.37 20.53
C ASP A 117 11.36 4.06 19.04
N TYR A 118 10.93 2.89 18.57
CA TYR A 118 11.02 2.54 17.16
C TYR A 118 10.04 3.35 16.32
N ALA A 119 10.56 4.14 15.38
CA ALA A 119 9.77 4.88 14.40
C ALA A 119 9.23 3.91 13.32
N PRO A 120 7.94 3.56 13.32
CA PRO A 120 7.39 2.66 12.31
C PRO A 120 7.39 3.32 10.93
N PRO A 121 7.18 2.54 9.85
CA PRO A 121 6.76 3.14 8.59
C PRO A 121 5.40 3.77 8.83
N GLU A 122 5.39 5.08 9.12
CA GLU A 122 4.14 5.80 9.29
C GLU A 122 3.39 5.72 7.98
N ASN A 123 2.09 5.42 8.05
CA ASN A 123 1.15 5.81 7.00
C ASN A 123 1.01 7.35 7.07
N GLY A 124 2.12 8.05 6.89
CA GLY A 124 2.18 9.50 6.87
C GLY A 124 1.35 9.95 5.69
N SER A 125 0.31 10.73 6.02
CA SER A 125 -0.38 11.63 5.12
C SER A 125 0.58 12.20 4.08
N PHE A 126 0.13 12.32 2.84
CA PHE A 126 0.92 12.68 1.66
C PHE A 126 1.43 14.15 1.64
N TYR A 127 1.82 14.70 2.78
CA TYR A 127 2.41 16.03 2.87
C TYR A 127 3.80 15.98 3.51
N PRO A 128 4.81 16.63 2.91
CA PRO A 128 6.01 16.97 3.66
C PRO A 128 5.59 17.86 4.83
N VAL A 129 5.96 17.46 6.05
CA VAL A 129 5.97 18.38 7.19
C VAL A 129 6.94 19.49 6.80
N SER A 130 6.41 20.68 6.53
CA SER A 130 7.23 21.89 6.47
C SER A 130 7.97 21.99 7.80
N GLU A 131 9.30 22.06 7.72
CA GLU A 131 10.20 22.29 8.85
C GLU A 131 9.97 23.69 9.43
N ASP A 132 8.88 23.87 10.16
CA ASP A 132 8.63 25.06 10.98
C ASP A 132 7.57 24.71 12.03
N SER A 133 7.93 23.83 12.96
CA SER A 133 7.24 23.71 14.25
C SER A 133 8.12 22.98 15.24
N THR A 134 9.22 23.64 15.60
CA THR A 134 9.89 23.34 16.86
C THR A 134 8.94 23.68 18.01
N PHE A 135 8.81 22.73 18.94
CA PHE A 135 8.42 22.95 20.33
C PHE A 135 6.94 23.31 20.62
N THR A 136 6.15 22.33 21.01
CA THR A 136 6.00 21.98 22.43
C THR A 136 4.90 20.93 22.61
N ARG A 137 5.31 19.81 23.20
CA ARG A 137 4.48 18.81 23.88
C ARG A 137 3.44 19.49 24.78
N ARG A 138 2.20 19.62 24.31
CA ARG A 138 1.02 19.73 25.17
C ARG A 138 -0.10 18.90 24.57
N SER A 139 -0.62 18.00 25.38
CA SER A 139 -1.88 17.29 25.20
C SER A 139 -2.96 18.28 24.74
N ALA A 140 -3.16 18.39 23.44
CA ALA A 140 -4.36 18.98 22.88
C ALA A 140 -5.31 17.82 22.67
N HIS A 141 -6.26 17.72 23.61
CA HIS A 141 -7.53 17.07 23.41
C HIS A 141 -8.00 17.32 21.98
N ILE A 142 -7.91 16.30 21.12
CA ILE A 142 -8.53 16.33 19.79
C ILE A 142 -10.01 16.48 20.07
N GLN A 143 -10.52 17.70 19.87
CA GLN A 143 -11.93 17.92 19.67
C GLN A 143 -12.29 17.15 18.42
N ARG A 144 -12.90 15.98 18.64
CA ARG A 144 -13.47 15.12 17.62
C ARG A 144 -14.66 15.88 17.04
N GLU A 145 -14.41 16.65 15.99
CA GLU A 145 -15.45 17.09 15.06
C GLU A 145 -16.26 15.85 14.65
N PRO A 146 -17.60 15.89 14.67
CA PRO A 146 -18.41 14.70 14.52
C PRO A 146 -18.11 14.04 13.18
N ALA A 147 -17.46 12.88 13.23
CA ALA A 147 -17.09 12.10 12.05
C ALA A 147 -18.36 11.84 11.24
N ALA A 148 -18.44 12.46 10.06
CA ALA A 148 -19.42 12.07 9.06
C ALA A 148 -19.34 10.54 8.89
N PRO A 149 -20.49 9.84 8.79
CA PRO A 149 -20.49 8.39 8.66
C PRO A 149 -19.57 7.97 7.51
N PRO A 150 -18.81 6.87 7.67
CA PRO A 150 -17.90 6.40 6.64
C PRO A 150 -18.65 6.23 5.32
N TYR A 151 -18.09 6.77 4.25
CA TYR A 151 -18.67 6.69 2.92
C TYR A 151 -18.85 5.22 2.52
N MET A 152 -20.09 4.79 2.27
CA MET A 152 -20.43 3.41 1.90
C MET A 152 -21.39 3.41 0.71
N PHE A 153 -20.94 2.86 -0.41
CA PHE A 153 -21.73 2.72 -1.63
C PHE A 153 -21.43 1.38 -2.33
N PRO A 154 -22.45 0.61 -2.75
CA PRO A 154 -23.87 0.78 -2.45
C PRO A 154 -24.20 0.70 -0.95
N LYS A 155 -25.27 1.39 -0.53
CA LYS A 155 -25.78 1.38 0.86
C LYS A 155 -26.26 -0.02 1.26
N ASP A 156 -26.84 -0.74 0.30
CA ASP A 156 -27.38 -2.06 0.47
C ASP A 156 -26.44 -3.15 -0.08
N GLY A 157 -26.54 -4.35 0.48
CA GLY A 157 -25.79 -5.53 0.04
C GLY A 157 -24.78 -6.05 1.07
N ASP A 158 -24.62 -7.36 1.09
CA ASP A 158 -23.65 -8.08 1.93
C ASP A 158 -22.31 -8.18 1.22
N TRP A 159 -21.50 -7.13 1.40
CA TRP A 159 -20.17 -7.04 0.82
C TRP A 159 -19.12 -7.19 1.93
N PRO A 160 -18.30 -8.26 1.91
CA PRO A 160 -17.35 -8.54 2.98
C PRO A 160 -16.19 -7.53 3.01
N ASN A 161 -15.92 -6.84 1.90
CA ASN A 161 -14.81 -5.91 1.77
C ASN A 161 -15.29 -4.51 1.41
N HIS A 162 -14.67 -3.48 2.01
CA HIS A 162 -14.88 -2.08 1.65
C HIS A 162 -13.55 -1.32 1.70
N HIS A 163 -13.42 -0.30 0.84
CA HIS A 163 -12.28 0.61 0.82
C HIS A 163 -12.68 1.95 1.44
N LEU A 164 -11.79 2.52 2.26
CA LEU A 164 -12.01 3.83 2.86
C LEU A 164 -11.84 4.90 1.78
N VAL A 165 -12.88 5.71 1.60
CA VAL A 165 -12.89 6.77 0.60
C VAL A 165 -12.85 8.12 1.31
N PRO A 166 -11.87 8.99 1.01
CA PRO A 166 -11.85 10.32 1.58
C PRO A 166 -12.96 11.20 0.98
N PRO A 167 -13.54 12.14 1.74
CA PRO A 167 -14.58 13.04 1.21
C PRO A 167 -14.13 13.84 -0.02
N SER A 168 -12.83 14.14 -0.12
CA SER A 168 -12.24 14.82 -1.27
C SER A 168 -12.31 13.99 -2.56
N ALA A 169 -12.25 12.66 -2.47
CA ALA A 169 -12.45 11.77 -3.62
C ALA A 169 -13.91 11.79 -4.08
N VAL A 170 -14.86 11.74 -3.14
CA VAL A 170 -16.30 11.82 -3.44
C VAL A 170 -16.63 13.14 -4.15
N ALA A 171 -16.15 14.26 -3.62
CA ALA A 171 -16.38 15.58 -4.22
C ALA A 171 -15.83 15.69 -5.66
N LYS A 172 -14.71 15.03 -5.96
CA LYS A 172 -14.15 14.98 -7.32
C LYS A 172 -15.03 14.18 -8.26
N VAL A 173 -15.52 13.02 -7.81
CA VAL A 173 -16.46 12.21 -8.60
C VAL A 173 -17.78 12.95 -8.80
N ASP A 174 -18.30 13.62 -7.76
CA ASP A 174 -19.50 14.45 -7.84
C ASP A 174 -19.36 15.54 -8.91
N ALA A 175 -18.21 16.19 -8.99
CA ALA A 175 -17.94 17.23 -9.99
C ALA A 175 -17.99 16.72 -11.43
N VAL A 176 -17.79 15.42 -11.68
CA VAL A 176 -17.84 14.82 -13.02
C VAL A 176 -19.01 13.86 -13.23
N ARG A 177 -19.86 13.67 -12.20
CA ARG A 177 -20.94 12.69 -12.19
C ARG A 177 -21.87 12.84 -13.38
N ASP A 178 -22.46 14.02 -13.55
CA ASP A 178 -23.46 14.26 -14.60
C ASP A 178 -22.86 14.07 -16.00
N ARG A 179 -21.61 14.48 -16.16
CA ARG A 179 -20.86 14.27 -17.41
C ARG A 179 -20.57 12.78 -17.65
N ALA A 180 -20.17 12.02 -16.64
CA ALA A 180 -19.91 10.60 -16.77
C ALA A 180 -21.21 9.81 -17.03
N LEU A 181 -22.29 10.11 -16.32
CA LEU A 181 -23.60 9.47 -16.50
C LEU A 181 -24.14 9.70 -17.93
N SER A 182 -24.07 10.93 -18.44
CA SER A 182 -24.47 11.23 -19.83
C SER A 182 -23.63 10.52 -20.89
N LEU A 183 -22.41 10.09 -20.54
CA LEU A 183 -21.52 9.31 -21.40
C LEU A 183 -21.69 7.79 -21.22
N GLY A 184 -22.65 7.33 -20.40
CA GLY A 184 -22.99 5.93 -20.22
C GLY A 184 -22.23 5.21 -19.10
N TRP A 185 -21.62 5.95 -18.17
CA TRP A 185 -21.12 5.36 -16.92
C TRP A 185 -22.27 5.04 -15.97
N SER A 186 -22.16 3.97 -15.19
CA SER A 186 -23.10 3.69 -14.11
C SER A 186 -22.62 4.29 -12.79
N GLU A 187 -23.55 4.60 -11.88
CA GLU A 187 -23.20 5.10 -10.55
C GLU A 187 -22.32 4.12 -9.78
N ALA A 188 -22.52 2.81 -9.96
CA ALA A 188 -21.65 1.78 -9.39
C ALA A 188 -20.20 1.94 -9.84
N ARG A 189 -19.96 2.23 -11.13
CA ARG A 189 -18.59 2.43 -11.65
C ARG A 189 -17.94 3.72 -11.16
N LEU A 190 -18.72 4.69 -10.72
CA LEU A 190 -18.21 5.94 -10.19
C LEU A 190 -17.95 5.85 -8.69
N TYR A 191 -18.89 5.31 -7.93
CA TYR A 191 -18.97 5.48 -6.48
C TYR A 191 -18.76 4.21 -5.66
N ARG A 192 -18.78 3.03 -6.27
CA ARG A 192 -18.71 1.79 -5.50
C ARG A 192 -17.37 1.64 -4.79
N ASN A 193 -17.43 1.54 -3.46
CA ASN A 193 -16.27 1.27 -2.62
C ASN A 193 -16.36 -0.05 -1.87
N ARG A 194 -17.36 -0.86 -2.20
CA ARG A 194 -17.61 -2.18 -1.64
C ARG A 194 -17.49 -3.23 -2.73
N GLY A 195 -16.88 -4.36 -2.41
CA GLY A 195 -16.58 -5.39 -3.39
C GLY A 195 -16.59 -6.79 -2.78
N ARG A 196 -16.64 -7.80 -3.65
CA ARG A 196 -16.56 -9.19 -3.22
C ARG A 196 -15.15 -9.55 -2.78
N PHE A 197 -14.14 -9.02 -3.48
CA PHE A 197 -12.73 -9.18 -3.17
C PHE A 197 -12.16 -7.93 -2.50
N ARG A 198 -11.00 -8.03 -1.84
CA ARG A 198 -10.31 -6.92 -1.18
C ARG A 198 -9.67 -6.01 -2.22
N PHE A 199 -9.91 -4.69 -2.14
CA PHE A 199 -9.28 -3.70 -3.02
C PHE A 199 -7.74 -3.86 -3.08
N PRO A 200 -7.10 -3.75 -4.26
CA PRO A 200 -7.65 -3.45 -5.59
C PRO A 200 -8.08 -4.69 -6.39
N LEU A 201 -8.26 -5.85 -5.74
CA LEU A 201 -8.65 -7.08 -6.42
C LEU A 201 -10.14 -7.03 -6.79
N GLY A 202 -10.45 -7.42 -8.03
CA GLY A 202 -11.81 -7.47 -8.57
C GLY A 202 -12.24 -6.20 -9.31
N GLU A 203 -13.24 -6.35 -10.18
CA GLU A 203 -13.79 -5.27 -11.00
C GLU A 203 -14.92 -4.51 -10.30
N ASP A 204 -15.16 -4.79 -9.03
CA ASP A 204 -16.25 -4.19 -8.26
C ASP A 204 -15.93 -2.76 -7.82
N TYR A 205 -14.69 -2.29 -7.90
CA TYR A 205 -14.35 -0.97 -7.37
C TYR A 205 -14.55 0.15 -8.39
N GLY A 206 -15.24 1.20 -7.96
CA GLY A 206 -15.51 2.39 -8.76
C GLY A 206 -14.36 3.40 -8.72
N LEU A 207 -14.46 4.41 -9.59
CA LEU A 207 -13.48 5.49 -9.75
C LEU A 207 -13.08 6.13 -8.42
N VAL A 208 -14.04 6.29 -7.50
CA VAL A 208 -13.83 6.94 -6.19
C VAL A 208 -12.75 6.27 -5.33
N CYS A 209 -12.50 4.97 -5.51
CA CYS A 209 -11.46 4.23 -4.78
C CYS A 209 -10.05 4.47 -5.32
N PHE A 210 -9.92 5.01 -6.53
CA PHE A 210 -8.65 5.26 -7.18
C PHE A 210 -8.21 6.72 -7.07
N LEU A 211 -9.04 7.60 -6.48
CA LEU A 211 -8.76 9.02 -6.33
C LEU A 211 -8.13 9.33 -4.97
N GLU A 212 -6.91 9.86 -5.02
CA GLU A 212 -6.24 10.42 -3.84
C GLU A 212 -6.48 11.94 -3.72
N GLU A 213 -6.12 12.53 -2.58
CA GLU A 213 -6.37 13.94 -2.26
C GLU A 213 -5.67 14.92 -3.22
N ASN A 214 -4.47 14.58 -3.68
CA ASN A 214 -3.64 15.42 -4.57
C ASN A 214 -3.81 15.10 -6.07
N GLN A 215 -4.63 14.10 -6.41
CA GLN A 215 -4.94 13.73 -7.79
C GLN A 215 -6.16 14.51 -8.29
N ARG A 216 -6.28 14.67 -9.60
CA ARG A 216 -7.46 15.32 -10.21
C ARG A 216 -7.99 14.52 -11.38
N ILE A 217 -9.29 14.63 -11.61
CA ILE A 217 -9.92 14.03 -12.78
C ILE A 217 -9.59 14.90 -14.00
N GLY A 218 -9.08 14.24 -15.04
CA GLY A 218 -8.76 14.86 -16.32
C GLY A 218 -9.90 14.70 -17.31
N GLU A 219 -9.60 14.12 -18.48
CA GLU A 219 -10.59 13.85 -19.50
C GLU A 219 -11.61 12.79 -19.05
N VAL A 220 -12.90 13.06 -19.30
CA VAL A 220 -14.03 12.15 -19.05
C VAL A 220 -14.63 11.76 -20.39
N THR A 221 -14.44 10.52 -20.80
CA THR A 221 -14.98 9.96 -22.04
C THR A 221 -15.92 8.79 -21.73
N ARG A 222 -16.67 8.33 -22.73
CA ARG A 222 -17.48 7.10 -22.61
C ARG A 222 -16.64 5.86 -22.29
N ARG A 223 -15.36 5.84 -22.69
CA ARG A 223 -14.46 4.66 -22.61
C ARG A 223 -13.52 4.68 -21.42
N TYR A 224 -13.11 5.86 -20.96
CA TYR A 224 -12.20 6.01 -19.84
C TYR A 224 -12.37 7.38 -19.16
N ILE A 225 -11.94 7.44 -17.90
CA ILE A 225 -11.76 8.67 -17.13
C ILE A 225 -10.28 8.77 -16.75
N GLU A 226 -9.67 9.92 -16.99
CA GLU A 226 -8.27 10.14 -16.61
C GLU A 226 -8.13 10.55 -15.15
N ILE A 227 -7.17 9.94 -14.48
CA ILE A 227 -6.71 10.32 -13.14
C ILE A 227 -5.31 10.91 -13.32
N ILE A 228 -5.19 12.20 -13.08
CA ILE A 228 -3.94 12.95 -13.21
C ILE A 228 -3.29 13.02 -11.84
N GLY A 229 -2.07 12.47 -11.75
CA GLY A 229 -1.22 12.51 -10.57
C GLY A 229 -0.77 13.93 -10.19
N PRO A 230 -0.25 14.12 -8.97
CA PRO A 230 0.21 15.41 -8.50
C PRO A 230 1.41 15.93 -9.33
N PRO A 231 1.57 17.26 -9.48
CA PRO A 231 2.79 17.86 -10.04
C PRO A 231 4.05 17.43 -9.25
N PRO A 232 5.26 17.44 -9.85
CA PRO A 232 5.65 18.06 -11.13
C PRO A 232 5.62 17.13 -12.34
N ARG A 233 5.50 15.80 -12.16
CA ARG A 233 5.40 14.84 -13.27
C ARG A 233 3.93 14.58 -13.59
N LYS A 234 3.53 14.81 -14.85
CA LYS A 234 2.17 14.53 -15.32
C LYS A 234 1.99 13.01 -15.52
N ASN A 235 1.80 12.28 -14.42
CA ASN A 235 1.35 10.89 -14.48
C ASN A 235 -0.14 10.87 -14.81
N VAL A 236 -0.53 10.23 -15.90
CA VAL A 236 -1.94 10.11 -16.31
C VAL A 236 -2.31 8.63 -16.32
N LEU A 237 -3.20 8.24 -15.43
CA LEU A 237 -3.80 6.91 -15.37
C LEU A 237 -5.16 6.97 -16.06
N ARG A 238 -5.55 5.89 -16.74
CA ARG A 238 -6.86 5.78 -17.40
C ARG A 238 -7.68 4.72 -16.71
N PHE A 239 -8.76 5.15 -16.04
CA PHE A 239 -9.76 4.25 -15.50
C PHE A 239 -10.74 3.90 -16.61
N HIS A 240 -10.70 2.65 -17.08
CA HIS A 240 -11.50 2.20 -18.23
C HIS A 240 -12.92 1.81 -17.83
N ASN A 241 -13.88 2.10 -18.71
CA ASN A 241 -15.26 1.64 -18.57
C ASN A 241 -15.39 0.22 -19.17
N PRO A 242 -15.56 -0.84 -18.36
CA PRO A 242 -15.72 -2.20 -18.89
C PRO A 242 -17.11 -2.42 -19.51
N ASP A 243 -18.08 -1.55 -19.21
CA ASP A 243 -19.47 -1.69 -19.68
C ASP A 243 -19.61 -1.26 -21.16
N VAL A 244 -18.53 -0.75 -21.78
CA VAL A 244 -18.49 -0.28 -23.18
C VAL A 244 -17.43 -1.05 -23.95
N ASP A 245 -17.69 -1.31 -25.24
CA ASP A 245 -16.72 -1.94 -26.12
C ASP A 245 -15.42 -1.13 -26.21
N GLN A 246 -14.33 -1.81 -25.83
CA GLN A 246 -12.98 -1.29 -25.93
C GLN A 246 -12.35 -1.79 -27.23
N PRO A 247 -11.68 -0.94 -28.02
CA PRO A 247 -11.15 -1.32 -29.33
C PRO A 247 -10.08 -2.41 -29.30
N TRP A 248 -9.47 -2.69 -28.14
CA TRP A 248 -8.51 -3.77 -27.94
C TRP A 248 -9.12 -5.05 -27.35
N LEU A 249 -10.38 -5.03 -26.91
CA LEU A 249 -11.04 -6.18 -26.29
C LEU A 249 -11.99 -6.82 -27.31
N LYS A 250 -11.59 -7.96 -27.89
CA LYS A 250 -12.51 -8.79 -28.66
C LYS A 250 -13.39 -9.54 -27.66
N LYS A 251 -14.66 -9.13 -27.51
CA LYS A 251 -15.64 -9.97 -26.80
C LYS A 251 -15.74 -11.30 -27.55
N SER A 252 -15.26 -12.38 -26.95
CA SER A 252 -15.64 -13.72 -27.39
C SER A 252 -17.13 -13.86 -27.13
N GLU A 253 -17.92 -14.00 -28.19
CA GLU A 253 -19.34 -14.32 -28.06
C GLU A 253 -19.46 -15.62 -27.27
N ALA A 254 -20.04 -15.53 -26.07
CA ALA A 254 -20.43 -16.71 -25.31
C ALA A 254 -21.58 -17.36 -26.09
N LYS A 255 -21.29 -18.51 -26.70
CA LYS A 255 -22.26 -19.34 -27.40
C LYS A 255 -23.34 -19.77 -26.40
N GLN A 256 -24.60 -19.38 -26.67
CA GLN A 256 -25.80 -19.84 -25.95
C GLN A 256 -25.94 -21.35 -25.99
#